data_AF-A0A8B7QDM2-F1
#
_entry.id   AF-A0A8B7QDM2-F1
#
_cell.length_a   1.000
_cell.length_b   1.000
_cell.length_c   1.000
_cell.angle_alpha   90.00
_cell.angle_beta   90.00
_cell.angle_gamma   90.00
#
_symmetry.space_group_name_H-M   'P 1'
#
loop_
_entity.id
_entity.type
_entity.pdbx_description
1 polymer ?
#
loop_
_entity_poly.entity_id
_entity_poly.type
_entity_poly.pdbx_seq_one_letter_code
_entity_poly.pdbx_strand_id
1 'polypeptide(L)'
;MTPRVPRLSSLWAIMKKPRAAVGRRAAVGRRCRKQASSQAGREKHALNSSQANPSVPDDCAGTIPEFPEAPAGLAKRQEEVVLQASVSPYHLFRDTAEVTVFRESLLSWYDQEKRDLPWRRRAEGEMDLNRRAYAVWVSEVMLQQTQVATVINYYTRWMQKWPTLQDLASASLEEVNQLWAGLGYYSRGRRLQEGARKVVEELGGHVPRTAETLQRLLPGVGRYTAGAIASIAFGQATGVVDGNVVRVLCRVRAIGADPSSTLVSQQLWSLAQQLVDPARPGDFNQAAMELGATVCTPQRPLCSQCPVQSLCRARQRVEREQLLASQSLPGSPDVEECAPNTGQCQLCAPPTEPWDQTLGVANFPRKASRRPPREECSAICVLEQPRARGGARILLVQRPNSGLLAGLWEFPSVTVEPSGQCQHKALLQELQSWAGPLPATRLQHLGQVVHTFSHIKLTYQVYGLALEGQTPVTTPSGARWLTREEFHTAAVSTAMKKVFRVYEGQQPGTCKSSKRSQVSIPASRKKPSPGQQILDSFFRPHIRSDASRLNGTAQ
;
A
#
# COMPACT_ATOMS: atom_id res chain seq x y z
N MET A 1 63.72 -13.69 -20.60
CA MET A 1 62.73 -14.18 -21.58
C MET A 1 61.41 -14.41 -20.87
N THR A 2 60.46 -13.52 -21.11
CA THR A 2 59.12 -13.44 -20.51
C THR A 2 58.20 -12.93 -21.62
N PRO A 3 57.10 -13.61 -21.98
CA PRO A 3 56.11 -13.01 -22.85
C PRO A 3 54.97 -12.39 -22.02
N ARG A 4 54.73 -11.11 -22.33
CA ARG A 4 53.59 -10.31 -21.88
C ARG A 4 52.28 -10.85 -22.48
N VAL A 5 51.23 -10.91 -21.66
CA VAL A 5 49.83 -11.04 -22.13
C VAL A 5 49.05 -9.81 -21.65
N PRO A 6 48.21 -9.16 -22.50
CA PRO A 6 47.63 -7.86 -22.18
C PRO A 6 46.41 -7.98 -21.28
N ARG A 7 46.34 -7.09 -20.27
CA ARG A 7 45.10 -6.78 -19.55
C ARG A 7 44.23 -5.87 -20.41
N LEU A 8 43.03 -6.33 -20.76
CA LEU A 8 41.94 -5.45 -21.19
C LEU A 8 40.94 -5.32 -20.05
N SER A 9 40.86 -4.10 -19.54
CA SER A 9 39.94 -3.62 -18.53
C SER A 9 38.58 -3.27 -19.12
N SER A 10 37.58 -3.21 -18.21
CA SER A 10 36.48 -2.24 -18.18
C SER A 10 35.44 -2.27 -19.30
N LEU A 11 34.22 -2.70 -18.96
CA LEU A 11 32.94 -2.06 -19.36
C LEU A 11 31.78 -2.83 -18.71
N TRP A 12 31.38 -2.47 -17.48
CA TRP A 12 30.03 -2.71 -16.95
C TRP A 12 29.77 -1.76 -15.77
N ALA A 13 29.33 -0.55 -16.11
CA ALA A 13 28.69 0.38 -15.19
C ALA A 13 27.91 1.41 -16.03
N ILE A 14 26.63 1.15 -16.31
CA ILE A 14 25.70 2.20 -16.76
C ILE A 14 24.48 2.17 -15.86
N MET A 15 24.54 3.02 -14.83
CA MET A 15 23.39 3.53 -14.09
C MET A 15 22.46 4.28 -15.06
N LYS A 16 21.18 3.90 -15.12
CA LYS A 16 20.13 4.73 -15.73
C LYS A 16 19.45 5.57 -14.64
N LYS A 17 19.78 6.86 -14.58
CA LYS A 17 18.90 7.92 -14.05
C LYS A 17 18.06 8.51 -15.20
N PRO A 18 16.81 8.94 -14.97
CA PRO A 18 15.97 9.51 -16.02
C PRO A 18 16.37 10.98 -16.28
N ARG A 19 16.57 11.34 -17.55
CA ARG A 19 16.77 12.74 -17.98
C ARG A 19 15.43 13.38 -18.34
N ALA A 20 15.22 14.57 -17.80
CA ALA A 20 14.15 15.50 -18.12
C ALA A 20 14.23 15.97 -19.59
N ALA A 21 13.08 16.06 -20.25
CA ALA A 21 12.94 16.62 -21.58
C ALA A 21 12.72 18.13 -21.51
N VAL A 22 13.66 18.89 -22.09
CA VAL A 22 13.54 20.33 -22.37
C VAL A 22 12.92 20.46 -23.76
N GLY A 23 11.67 20.93 -23.84
CA GLY A 23 11.01 21.28 -25.09
C GLY A 23 11.39 22.70 -25.53
N ARG A 24 12.13 22.81 -26.64
CA ARG A 24 12.26 24.06 -27.41
C ARG A 24 10.97 24.30 -28.19
N ARG A 25 10.31 25.44 -27.97
CA ARG A 25 9.29 25.98 -28.89
C ARG A 25 9.93 27.05 -29.77
N ALA A 26 9.81 26.87 -31.08
CA ALA A 26 10.11 27.87 -32.09
C ALA A 26 8.97 28.90 -32.17
N ALA A 27 9.36 30.13 -32.50
CA ALA A 27 8.57 31.33 -32.49
C ALA A 27 7.60 31.45 -33.68
N VAL A 28 6.45 32.09 -33.42
CA VAL A 28 5.70 32.85 -34.42
C VAL A 28 5.57 34.26 -33.87
N GLY A 29 6.21 35.22 -34.55
CA GLY A 29 6.16 36.62 -34.18
C GLY A 29 4.91 37.32 -34.67
N ARG A 30 4.52 38.39 -33.99
CA ARG A 30 3.95 39.61 -34.59
C ARG A 30 4.35 40.81 -33.73
N ARG A 31 4.66 41.88 -34.46
CA ARG A 31 5.38 43.12 -34.09
C ARG A 31 4.57 44.08 -33.23
N CYS A 32 5.32 44.98 -32.57
CA CYS A 32 5.17 46.45 -32.45
C CYS A 32 5.18 46.91 -30.98
N ARG A 33 5.80 48.02 -30.57
CA ARG A 33 6.75 48.99 -31.14
C ARG A 33 7.00 50.03 -30.01
N LYS A 34 8.27 50.34 -29.68
CA LYS A 34 8.77 51.59 -29.02
C LYS A 34 8.21 51.92 -27.62
N GLN A 35 8.90 52.55 -26.66
CA GLN A 35 10.03 53.48 -26.62
C GLN A 35 10.58 53.43 -25.16
N ALA A 36 11.92 53.41 -24.96
CA ALA A 36 12.75 54.50 -24.38
C ALA A 36 12.50 54.74 -22.87
N SER A 37 13.46 54.93 -21.97
CA SER A 37 14.90 55.27 -21.91
C SER A 37 15.29 55.05 -20.41
N SER A 38 16.51 55.00 -19.90
CA SER A 38 17.79 55.69 -20.17
C SER A 38 18.86 55.10 -19.24
N GLN A 39 20.11 54.98 -19.75
CA GLN A 39 21.42 55.36 -19.16
C GLN A 39 21.75 55.06 -17.67
N ALA A 40 22.96 54.81 -17.20
CA ALA A 40 24.36 54.61 -17.64
C ALA A 40 25.12 54.40 -16.30
N GLY A 41 26.33 53.85 -16.14
CA GLY A 41 27.39 53.36 -17.01
C GLY A 41 28.60 52.91 -16.16
N ARG A 42 29.64 52.42 -16.88
CA ARG A 42 31.09 52.27 -16.54
C ARG A 42 31.48 51.27 -15.43
N GLU A 43 32.20 50.17 -15.68
CA GLU A 43 33.64 50.02 -16.11
C GLU A 43 34.62 50.77 -15.19
N LYS A 44 35.76 50.27 -14.68
CA LYS A 44 36.64 49.14 -15.03
C LYS A 44 37.80 49.07 -13.99
N HIS A 45 38.57 47.98 -14.07
CA HIS A 45 40.00 47.81 -13.75
C HIS A 45 40.47 47.28 -12.38
N ALA A 46 41.23 46.19 -12.52
CA ALA A 46 42.08 45.49 -11.56
C ALA A 46 43.53 46.01 -11.62
N LEU A 47 44.32 45.74 -10.56
CA LEU A 47 45.73 45.30 -10.63
C LEU A 47 46.28 44.90 -9.23
N ASN A 48 47.08 43.82 -9.25
CA ASN A 48 47.99 43.26 -8.22
C ASN A 48 49.03 44.30 -7.73
N SER A 49 49.89 44.16 -6.70
CA SER A 49 50.48 43.15 -5.79
C SER A 49 51.13 43.99 -4.64
N SER A 50 51.62 43.53 -3.48
CA SER A 50 52.77 42.65 -3.19
C SER A 50 53.17 42.75 -1.69
N GLN A 51 53.76 41.66 -1.17
CA GLN A 51 54.82 41.57 -0.13
C GLN A 51 54.53 41.90 1.37
N ALA A 52 54.71 40.89 2.25
CA ALA A 52 55.89 40.68 3.12
C ALA A 52 55.53 39.99 4.47
N ASN A 53 56.33 38.99 4.84
CA ASN A 53 56.40 38.28 6.14
C ASN A 53 57.32 39.07 7.10
N PRO A 54 57.29 38.89 8.46
CA PRO A 54 58.06 37.77 9.07
C PRO A 54 57.65 37.25 10.50
N SER A 55 58.17 36.04 10.80
CA SER A 55 58.71 35.51 12.09
C SER A 55 57.88 35.25 13.38
N VAL A 56 58.18 34.06 13.97
CA VAL A 56 57.79 33.33 15.22
C VAL A 56 58.56 33.91 16.45
N PRO A 57 58.44 33.54 17.78
CA PRO A 57 57.87 32.33 18.42
C PRO A 57 57.21 32.41 19.84
N ASP A 58 56.80 31.22 20.32
CA ASP A 58 56.69 30.66 21.70
C ASP A 58 55.69 31.11 22.80
N ASP A 59 55.06 30.06 23.37
CA ASP A 59 54.60 29.78 24.75
C ASP A 59 53.81 30.81 25.57
N CYS A 60 52.58 30.45 25.97
CA CYS A 60 52.22 30.16 27.36
C CYS A 60 50.73 29.89 27.57
N ALA A 61 50.46 29.10 28.61
CA ALA A 61 49.16 28.65 29.10
C ALA A 61 48.16 29.79 29.42
N GLY A 62 46.87 29.50 29.26
CA GLY A 62 45.79 30.39 29.72
C GLY A 62 44.40 29.84 29.43
N THR A 63 43.77 29.33 30.48
CA THR A 63 42.36 28.97 30.62
C THR A 63 41.41 30.00 29.99
N ILE A 64 40.42 29.57 29.19
CA ILE A 64 39.29 30.39 28.72
C ILE A 64 37.96 29.61 28.93
N PRO A 65 36.86 30.30 29.30
CA PRO A 65 35.71 29.74 29.99
C PRO A 65 34.59 29.23 29.06
N GLU A 66 33.74 28.39 29.65
CA GLU A 66 32.44 27.97 29.11
C GLU A 66 31.53 29.16 28.78
N PHE A 67 30.94 29.16 27.58
CA PHE A 67 29.71 29.87 27.24
C PHE A 67 28.63 28.84 26.90
N PRO A 68 27.39 28.99 27.41
CA PRO A 68 26.32 28.01 27.19
C PRO A 68 25.65 28.23 25.82
N GLU A 69 25.54 27.16 25.03
CA GLU A 69 24.69 27.11 23.84
C GLU A 69 23.21 27.17 24.24
N ALA A 70 22.46 28.09 23.63
CA ALA A 70 21.02 28.25 23.82
C ALA A 70 20.24 27.04 23.27
N PRO A 71 19.17 26.56 23.95
CA PRO A 71 18.47 25.37 23.53
C PRO A 71 17.49 25.66 22.38
N ALA A 72 17.60 24.86 21.31
CA ALA A 72 16.70 24.77 20.15
C ALA A 72 15.29 24.22 20.49
N GLY A 73 14.77 24.49 21.69
CA GLY A 73 13.53 23.92 22.23
C GLY A 73 12.30 24.83 22.22
N LEU A 74 12.46 26.13 21.96
CA LEU A 74 11.37 27.11 22.07
C LEU A 74 10.52 27.24 20.79
N ALA A 75 11.10 27.02 19.60
CA ALA A 75 10.38 27.14 18.33
C ALA A 75 9.34 26.04 18.11
N LYS A 76 9.63 24.79 18.51
CA LYS A 76 8.68 23.67 18.38
C LYS A 76 7.48 23.77 19.33
N ARG A 77 7.66 24.31 20.54
CA ARG A 77 6.55 24.55 21.47
C ARG A 77 5.63 25.67 21.00
N GLN A 78 6.17 26.71 20.34
CA GLN A 78 5.34 27.80 19.82
C GLN A 78 4.52 27.38 18.58
N GLU A 79 5.03 26.51 17.70
CA GLU A 79 4.24 25.96 16.58
C GLU A 79 3.11 25.03 17.05
N GLU A 80 3.33 24.18 18.08
CA GLU A 80 2.29 23.30 18.63
C GLU A 80 1.18 24.06 19.35
N VAL A 81 1.51 25.16 20.05
CA VAL A 81 0.54 25.96 20.82
C VAL A 81 -0.31 26.85 19.91
N VAL A 82 0.19 27.28 18.74
CA VAL A 82 -0.56 28.13 17.80
C VAL A 82 -1.61 27.34 16.98
N LEU A 83 -1.45 26.02 16.80
CA LEU A 83 -2.38 25.18 16.04
C LEU A 83 -3.65 24.76 16.80
N GLN A 84 -3.69 24.86 18.12
CA GLN A 84 -4.87 24.47 18.91
C GLN A 84 -5.98 25.54 18.91
N ALA A 85 -5.68 26.79 18.57
CA ALA A 85 -6.63 27.90 18.68
C ALA A 85 -7.66 28.01 17.53
N SER A 86 -7.56 27.22 16.45
CA SER A 86 -8.44 27.33 15.27
C SER A 86 -9.49 26.22 15.12
N VAL A 87 -9.50 25.25 16.03
CA VAL A 87 -10.39 24.08 15.92
C VAL A 87 -11.61 24.27 16.81
N SER A 88 -12.80 24.23 16.20
CA SER A 88 -14.03 24.31 16.99
C SER A 88 -14.08 23.14 17.97
N PRO A 89 -14.38 23.40 19.25
CA PRO A 89 -14.40 22.33 20.23
C PRO A 89 -15.67 21.45 20.08
N TYR A 90 -16.51 21.70 19.07
CA TYR A 90 -17.52 20.76 18.57
C TYR A 90 -16.91 19.53 17.87
N HIS A 91 -15.65 19.56 17.45
CA HIS A 91 -15.01 18.41 16.82
C HIS A 91 -14.17 17.57 17.80
N LEU A 92 -14.17 17.92 19.09
CA LEU A 92 -13.27 17.35 20.10
C LEU A 92 -14.05 16.53 21.15
N PHE A 93 -13.32 15.75 21.95
CA PHE A 93 -13.82 15.21 23.22
C PHE A 93 -13.35 16.16 24.32
N ARG A 94 -14.28 16.83 25.01
CA ARG A 94 -13.94 17.83 26.03
C ARG A 94 -13.93 17.24 27.43
N ASP A 95 -14.81 16.28 27.68
CA ASP A 95 -15.03 15.70 28.99
C ASP A 95 -14.34 14.34 29.08
N THR A 96 -13.66 14.10 30.20
CA THR A 96 -13.08 12.80 30.52
C THR A 96 -14.18 11.74 30.68
N ALA A 97 -15.37 12.11 31.20
CA ALA A 97 -16.50 11.21 31.30
C ALA A 97 -16.97 10.72 29.91
N GLU A 98 -17.00 11.62 28.91
CA GLU A 98 -17.32 11.26 27.52
C GLU A 98 -16.31 10.25 26.95
N VAL A 99 -15.01 10.46 27.22
CA VAL A 99 -13.94 9.55 26.80
C VAL A 99 -14.08 8.18 27.48
N THR A 100 -14.37 8.15 28.79
CA THR A 100 -14.58 6.90 29.54
C THR A 100 -15.76 6.12 29.00
N VAL A 101 -16.93 6.76 28.81
CA VAL A 101 -18.12 6.10 28.24
C VAL A 101 -17.83 5.58 26.83
N PHE A 102 -17.08 6.33 26.01
CA PHE A 102 -16.68 5.88 24.68
C PHE A 102 -15.83 4.59 24.75
N ARG A 103 -14.82 4.58 25.62
CA ARG A 103 -13.93 3.42 25.82
C ARG A 103 -14.70 2.19 26.28
N GLU A 104 -15.50 2.33 27.34
CA GLU A 104 -16.27 1.23 27.93
C GLU A 104 -17.27 0.65 26.93
N SER A 105 -18.02 1.51 26.23
CA SER A 105 -19.02 1.08 25.24
C SER A 105 -18.36 0.34 24.08
N LEU A 106 -17.23 0.86 23.58
CA LEU A 106 -16.52 0.26 22.47
C LEU A 106 -15.86 -1.07 22.83
N LEU A 107 -15.21 -1.15 23.99
CA LEU A 107 -14.53 -2.36 24.47
C LEU A 107 -15.53 -3.46 24.83
N SER A 108 -16.61 -3.13 25.53
CA SER A 108 -17.66 -4.09 25.89
C SER A 108 -18.30 -4.73 24.67
N TRP A 109 -18.59 -3.91 23.64
CA TRP A 109 -19.06 -4.41 22.35
C TRP A 109 -18.02 -5.29 21.66
N TYR A 110 -16.74 -4.88 21.66
CA TYR A 110 -15.67 -5.64 21.02
C TYR A 110 -15.47 -7.02 21.67
N ASP A 111 -15.56 -7.11 22.99
CA ASP A 111 -15.43 -8.37 23.72
C ASP A 111 -16.52 -9.39 23.33
N GLN A 112 -17.70 -8.90 22.92
CA GLN A 112 -18.84 -9.73 22.51
C GLN A 112 -18.84 -10.03 21.01
N GLU A 113 -18.46 -9.06 20.17
CA GLU A 113 -18.72 -9.07 18.72
C GLU A 113 -17.46 -9.22 17.85
N LYS A 114 -16.25 -9.24 18.45
CA LYS A 114 -15.01 -9.38 17.67
C LYS A 114 -15.02 -10.66 16.84
N ARG A 115 -14.69 -10.54 15.55
CA ARG A 115 -14.50 -11.71 14.69
C ARG A 115 -13.31 -12.54 15.14
N ASP A 116 -13.47 -13.85 15.11
CA ASP A 116 -12.36 -14.80 15.26
C ASP A 116 -11.46 -14.74 14.02
N LEU A 117 -10.23 -14.24 14.20
CA LEU A 117 -9.25 -14.08 13.14
C LEU A 117 -7.93 -14.78 13.55
N PRO A 118 -7.24 -15.47 12.62
CA PRO A 118 -6.03 -16.24 12.96
C PRO A 118 -4.95 -15.42 13.67
N TRP A 119 -4.74 -14.17 13.25
CA TRP A 119 -3.76 -13.28 13.86
C TRP A 119 -4.17 -12.77 15.24
N ARG A 120 -5.48 -12.64 15.53
CA ARG A 120 -5.98 -12.30 16.88
C ARG A 120 -5.74 -13.44 17.85
N ARG A 121 -6.18 -14.66 17.49
CA ARG A 121 -5.93 -15.87 18.31
C ARG A 121 -4.45 -16.07 18.58
N ARG A 122 -3.61 -15.91 17.56
CA ARG A 122 -2.15 -16.03 17.74
C ARG A 122 -1.59 -14.91 18.62
N ALA A 123 -2.02 -13.66 18.46
CA ALA A 123 -1.53 -12.57 19.30
C ALA A 123 -1.94 -12.73 20.77
N GLU A 124 -3.17 -13.17 21.04
CA GLU A 124 -3.70 -13.40 22.39
C GLU A 124 -3.05 -14.63 23.05
N GLY A 125 -2.83 -15.72 22.30
CA GLY A 125 -2.28 -16.97 22.84
C GLY A 125 -0.74 -17.07 22.87
N GLU A 126 -0.02 -16.20 22.16
CA GLU A 126 1.44 -16.23 22.10
C GLU A 126 2.06 -15.52 23.31
N MET A 127 2.88 -16.21 24.10
CA MET A 127 3.53 -15.65 25.30
C MET A 127 4.84 -14.92 24.98
N ASP A 128 5.55 -15.33 23.92
CA ASP A 128 6.79 -14.67 23.51
C ASP A 128 6.46 -13.33 22.82
N LEU A 129 6.91 -12.22 23.43
CA LEU A 129 6.63 -10.88 22.93
C LEU A 129 7.19 -10.62 21.52
N ASN A 130 8.33 -11.22 21.15
CA ASN A 130 8.89 -11.09 19.80
C ASN A 130 8.06 -11.87 18.78
N ARG A 131 7.63 -13.10 19.11
CA ARG A 131 6.75 -13.91 18.25
C ARG A 131 5.38 -13.26 18.11
N ARG A 132 4.83 -12.72 19.20
CA ARG A 132 3.58 -11.96 19.19
C ARG A 132 3.68 -10.74 18.29
N ALA A 133 4.72 -9.94 18.45
CA ALA A 133 4.95 -8.75 17.63
C ALA A 133 5.18 -9.09 16.16
N TYR A 134 5.91 -10.16 15.86
CA TYR A 134 6.07 -10.68 14.52
C TYR A 134 4.73 -11.10 13.90
N ALA A 135 3.91 -11.86 14.64
CA ALA A 135 2.60 -12.31 14.20
C ALA A 135 1.67 -11.14 13.88
N VAL A 136 1.65 -10.09 14.71
CA VAL A 136 0.91 -8.84 14.47
C VAL A 136 1.49 -8.09 13.28
N TRP A 137 2.80 -7.95 13.20
CA TRP A 137 3.46 -7.23 12.10
C TRP A 137 3.13 -7.84 10.74
N VAL A 138 3.17 -9.18 10.62
CA VAL A 138 2.80 -9.89 9.39
C VAL A 138 1.35 -9.59 9.00
N SER A 139 0.39 -9.70 9.94
CA SER A 139 -1.01 -9.44 9.63
C SER A 139 -1.24 -7.99 9.21
N GLU A 140 -0.65 -7.02 9.92
CA GLU A 140 -0.81 -5.59 9.61
C GLU A 140 -0.23 -5.24 8.24
N VAL A 141 0.90 -5.83 7.86
CA VAL A 141 1.46 -5.62 6.52
C VAL A 141 0.56 -6.26 5.44
N MET A 142 0.02 -7.46 5.68
CA MET A 142 -0.89 -8.11 4.74
C MET A 142 -2.22 -7.36 4.57
N LEU A 143 -2.79 -6.83 5.65
CA LEU A 143 -4.08 -6.13 5.66
C LEU A 143 -4.05 -4.75 4.98
N GLN A 144 -2.87 -4.18 4.73
CA GLN A 144 -2.74 -2.93 3.97
C GLN A 144 -3.39 -3.06 2.58
N GLN A 145 -4.48 -2.32 2.34
CA GLN A 145 -5.18 -2.31 1.06
C GLN A 145 -5.63 -3.72 0.57
N THR A 146 -5.79 -4.68 1.48
CA THR A 146 -6.19 -6.06 1.18
C THR A 146 -7.34 -6.48 2.11
N GLN A 147 -8.34 -7.17 1.58
CA GLN A 147 -9.52 -7.57 2.35
C GLN A 147 -9.20 -8.69 3.34
N VAL A 148 -9.80 -8.64 4.53
CA VAL A 148 -9.63 -9.63 5.61
C VAL A 148 -9.82 -11.07 5.11
N ALA A 149 -10.91 -11.34 4.39
CA ALA A 149 -11.23 -12.67 3.86
C ALA A 149 -10.12 -13.24 2.98
N THR A 150 -9.46 -12.40 2.18
CA THR A 150 -8.31 -12.80 1.37
C THR A 150 -7.09 -13.10 2.25
N VAL A 151 -6.81 -12.25 3.24
CA VAL A 151 -5.60 -12.35 4.08
C VAL A 151 -5.56 -13.64 4.92
N ILE A 152 -6.71 -14.16 5.39
CA ILE A 152 -6.79 -15.37 6.23
C ILE A 152 -5.94 -16.52 5.67
N ASN A 153 -6.14 -16.88 4.39
CA ASN A 153 -5.42 -18.01 3.77
C ASN A 153 -3.93 -17.75 3.55
N TYR A 154 -3.54 -16.48 3.37
CA TYR A 154 -2.12 -16.12 3.18
C TYR A 154 -1.39 -16.07 4.50
N TYR A 155 -2.01 -15.47 5.52
CA TYR A 155 -1.47 -15.39 6.87
C TYR A 155 -1.22 -16.79 7.43
N THR A 156 -2.20 -17.69 7.35
CA THR A 156 -2.06 -19.06 7.88
C THR A 156 -0.89 -19.80 7.23
N ARG A 157 -0.78 -19.79 5.89
CA ARG A 157 0.33 -20.44 5.16
C ARG A 157 1.68 -19.78 5.46
N TRP A 158 1.70 -18.45 5.56
CA TRP A 158 2.90 -17.69 5.89
C TRP A 158 3.42 -18.06 7.27
N MET A 159 2.56 -17.99 8.29
CA MET A 159 2.93 -18.29 9.68
C MET A 159 3.20 -19.78 9.94
N GLN A 160 2.77 -20.67 9.03
CA GLN A 160 3.16 -22.08 9.03
C GLN A 160 4.57 -22.28 8.47
N LYS A 161 4.93 -21.59 7.38
CA LYS A 161 6.26 -21.69 6.77
C LYS A 161 7.33 -20.93 7.57
N TRP A 162 7.00 -19.73 8.05
CA TRP A 162 7.88 -18.86 8.82
C TRP A 162 7.20 -18.49 10.13
N PRO A 163 7.27 -19.33 11.16
CA PRO A 163 6.67 -19.04 12.45
C PRO A 163 7.40 -17.93 13.22
N THR A 164 8.68 -17.67 12.93
CA THR A 164 9.51 -16.66 13.61
C THR A 164 10.17 -15.67 12.66
N LEU A 165 10.73 -14.58 13.22
CA LEU A 165 11.54 -13.61 12.48
C LEU A 165 12.79 -14.25 11.87
N GLN A 166 13.40 -15.18 12.58
CA GLN A 166 14.60 -15.91 12.15
C GLN A 166 14.31 -16.73 10.89
N ASP A 167 13.18 -17.44 10.87
CA ASP A 167 12.77 -18.22 9.71
C ASP A 167 12.58 -17.32 8.49
N LEU A 168 11.88 -16.19 8.64
CA LEU A 168 11.66 -15.24 7.56
C LEU A 168 12.96 -14.54 7.10
N ALA A 169 13.84 -14.18 8.04
CA ALA A 169 15.11 -13.53 7.75
C ALA A 169 16.00 -14.42 6.87
N SER A 170 16.03 -15.72 7.15
CA SER A 170 16.80 -16.71 6.39
C SER A 170 16.21 -17.08 5.02
N ALA A 171 14.94 -16.76 4.78
CA ALA A 171 14.26 -17.09 3.52
C ALA A 171 14.90 -16.36 2.32
N SER A 172 14.76 -16.93 1.12
CA SER A 172 15.08 -16.24 -0.12
C SER A 172 13.97 -15.26 -0.53
N LEU A 173 14.30 -14.23 -1.32
CA LEU A 173 13.31 -13.30 -1.86
C LEU A 173 12.31 -14.01 -2.79
N GLU A 174 12.76 -15.04 -3.52
CA GLU A 174 11.92 -15.83 -4.39
C GLU A 174 10.84 -16.57 -3.60
N GLU A 175 11.19 -17.23 -2.50
CA GLU A 175 10.21 -17.90 -1.64
C GLU A 175 9.20 -16.93 -1.03
N VAL A 176 9.67 -15.75 -0.58
CA VAL A 176 8.78 -14.68 -0.10
C VAL A 176 7.81 -14.25 -1.18
N ASN A 177 8.29 -14.04 -2.41
CA ASN A 177 7.45 -13.68 -3.54
C ASN A 177 6.46 -14.79 -3.91
N GLN A 178 6.84 -16.06 -3.79
CA GLN A 178 5.96 -17.21 -4.01
C GLN A 178 4.81 -17.26 -2.99
N LEU A 179 5.09 -17.09 -1.69
CA LEU A 179 4.02 -17.07 -0.68
C LEU A 179 3.18 -15.78 -0.71
N TRP A 180 3.74 -14.66 -1.19
CA TRP A 180 3.01 -13.40 -1.39
C TRP A 180 2.22 -13.35 -2.71
N ALA A 181 2.43 -14.32 -3.60
CA ALA A 181 1.86 -14.33 -4.95
C ALA A 181 0.33 -14.29 -4.93
N GLY A 182 -0.22 -13.20 -5.47
CA GLY A 182 -1.67 -12.94 -5.50
C GLY A 182 -2.19 -11.94 -4.47
N LEU A 183 -1.40 -11.58 -3.45
CA LEU A 183 -1.80 -10.59 -2.44
C LEU A 183 -1.68 -9.14 -2.96
N GLY A 184 -0.87 -8.92 -3.99
CA GLY A 184 -0.58 -7.60 -4.55
C GLY A 184 0.39 -6.76 -3.69
N TYR A 185 0.87 -5.65 -4.25
CA TYR A 185 1.87 -4.76 -3.61
C TYR A 185 3.07 -5.52 -3.01
N TYR A 186 3.77 -6.28 -3.86
CA TYR A 186 4.87 -7.18 -3.47
C TYR A 186 6.02 -6.51 -2.70
N SER A 187 6.19 -5.19 -2.86
CA SER A 187 7.15 -4.42 -2.06
C SER A 187 6.90 -4.53 -0.56
N ARG A 188 5.66 -4.82 -0.13
CA ARG A 188 5.31 -5.07 1.28
C ARG A 188 5.97 -6.33 1.82
N GLY A 189 5.84 -7.47 1.12
CA GLY A 189 6.47 -8.73 1.52
C GLY A 189 8.00 -8.63 1.57
N ARG A 190 8.60 -7.97 0.56
CA ARG A 190 10.04 -7.70 0.55
C ARG A 190 10.49 -6.84 1.73
N ARG A 191 9.81 -5.71 1.99
CA ARG A 191 10.15 -4.82 3.12
C ARG A 191 9.97 -5.49 4.47
N LEU A 192 8.96 -6.35 4.61
CA LEU A 192 8.76 -7.17 5.80
C LEU A 192 9.95 -8.12 6.02
N GLN A 193 10.44 -8.78 4.97
CA GLN A 193 11.65 -9.60 5.07
C GLN A 193 12.91 -8.78 5.38
N GLU A 194 13.12 -7.65 4.71
CA GLU A 194 14.24 -6.72 4.99
C GLU A 194 14.21 -6.27 6.45
N GLY A 195 13.02 -5.96 6.98
CA GLY A 195 12.84 -5.61 8.37
C GLY A 195 13.11 -6.78 9.32
N ALA A 196 12.69 -8.00 8.97
CA ALA A 196 12.98 -9.19 9.76
C ALA A 196 14.50 -9.46 9.84
N ARG A 197 15.20 -9.37 8.70
CA ARG A 197 16.67 -9.46 8.65
C ARG A 197 17.32 -8.42 9.55
N LYS A 198 16.91 -7.16 9.43
CA LYS A 198 17.42 -6.08 10.29
C LYS A 198 17.23 -6.37 11.78
N VAL A 199 16.06 -6.88 12.19
CA VAL A 199 15.82 -7.23 13.59
C VAL A 199 16.75 -8.35 14.05
N VAL A 200 16.96 -9.38 13.23
CA VAL A 200 17.82 -10.52 13.57
C VAL A 200 19.30 -10.14 13.57
N GLU A 201 19.77 -9.44 12.54
CA GLU A 201 21.19 -9.13 12.31
C GLU A 201 21.68 -7.93 13.13
N GLU A 202 20.88 -6.87 13.25
CA GLU A 202 21.31 -5.60 13.89
C GLU A 202 20.73 -5.41 15.29
N LEU A 203 19.58 -6.01 15.60
CA LEU A 203 18.88 -5.84 16.88
C LEU A 203 18.86 -7.11 17.74
N GLY A 204 19.69 -8.11 17.40
CA GLY A 204 19.85 -9.35 18.15
C GLY A 204 18.54 -10.15 18.30
N GLY A 205 17.65 -10.09 17.31
CA GLY A 205 16.35 -10.75 17.33
C GLY A 205 15.28 -10.07 18.20
N HIS A 206 15.56 -8.90 18.77
CA HIS A 206 14.63 -8.17 19.64
C HIS A 206 13.86 -7.11 18.85
N VAL A 207 12.54 -7.30 18.76
CA VAL A 207 11.66 -6.31 18.10
C VAL A 207 11.59 -5.04 18.98
N PRO A 208 11.83 -3.84 18.41
CA PRO A 208 11.68 -2.59 19.15
C PRO A 208 10.31 -2.47 19.81
N ARG A 209 10.27 -2.01 21.07
CA ARG A 209 9.06 -2.09 21.91
C ARG A 209 8.15 -0.87 21.84
N THR A 210 8.59 0.23 21.23
CA THR A 210 7.78 1.46 21.12
C THR A 210 7.45 1.81 19.68
N ALA A 211 6.31 2.48 19.46
CA ALA A 211 5.88 2.93 18.15
C ALA A 211 6.93 3.83 17.47
N GLU A 212 7.56 4.73 18.22
CA GLU A 212 8.58 5.64 17.70
C GLU A 212 9.82 4.86 17.22
N THR A 213 10.26 3.88 18.00
CA THR A 213 11.44 3.07 17.66
C THR A 213 11.16 2.11 16.51
N LEU A 214 9.98 1.49 16.50
CA LEU A 214 9.50 0.66 15.38
C LEU A 214 9.46 1.45 14.07
N GLN A 215 8.85 2.64 14.08
CA GLN A 215 8.73 3.50 12.91
C GLN A 215 10.10 3.99 12.40
N ARG A 216 11.00 4.33 13.33
CA ARG A 216 12.33 4.85 12.97
C ARG A 216 13.26 3.77 12.42
N LEU A 217 13.24 2.58 13.02
CA LEU A 217 14.25 1.56 12.75
C LEU A 217 13.85 0.59 11.62
N LEU A 218 12.56 0.26 11.48
CA LEU A 218 12.14 -0.83 10.61
C LEU A 218 11.69 -0.34 9.21
N PRO A 219 12.24 -0.91 8.12
CA PRO A 219 11.87 -0.52 6.76
C PRO A 219 10.42 -0.88 6.45
N GLY A 220 9.68 0.07 5.87
CA GLY A 220 8.28 -0.14 5.49
C GLY A 220 7.28 -0.09 6.65
N VAL A 221 7.74 0.13 7.89
CA VAL A 221 6.86 0.36 9.05
C VAL A 221 6.57 1.86 9.16
N GLY A 222 5.34 2.25 8.79
CA GLY A 222 4.85 3.61 8.98
C GLY A 222 4.18 3.80 10.35
N ARG A 223 3.74 5.04 10.64
CA ARG A 223 3.07 5.43 11.90
C ARG A 223 1.95 4.46 12.31
N TYR A 224 1.09 4.08 11.36
CA TYR A 224 0.01 3.10 11.59
C TYR A 224 0.54 1.74 12.05
N THR A 225 1.40 1.10 11.26
CA THR A 225 1.92 -0.24 11.57
C THR A 225 2.72 -0.25 12.87
N ALA A 226 3.49 0.81 13.13
CA ALA A 226 4.22 0.95 14.39
C ALA A 226 3.29 1.02 15.60
N GLY A 227 2.26 1.87 15.56
CA GLY A 227 1.28 1.96 16.65
C GLY A 227 0.46 0.68 16.82
N ALA A 228 0.11 -0.01 15.73
CA ALA A 228 -0.62 -1.26 15.79
C ALA A 228 0.21 -2.36 16.47
N ILE A 229 1.48 -2.52 16.08
CA ILE A 229 2.39 -3.48 16.74
C ILE A 229 2.59 -3.09 18.21
N ALA A 230 2.90 -1.82 18.48
CA ALA A 230 3.23 -1.40 19.84
C ALA A 230 2.06 -1.53 20.82
N SER A 231 0.84 -1.19 20.38
CA SER A 231 -0.36 -1.32 21.21
C SER A 231 -0.81 -2.78 21.37
N ILE A 232 -0.86 -3.56 20.29
CA ILE A 232 -1.38 -4.95 20.32
C ILE A 232 -0.37 -5.90 20.95
N ALA A 233 0.92 -5.79 20.61
CA ALA A 233 1.92 -6.74 21.08
C ALA A 233 2.54 -6.35 22.43
N PHE A 234 2.75 -5.04 22.66
CA PHE A 234 3.50 -4.54 23.83
C PHE A 234 2.68 -3.71 24.81
N GLY A 235 1.39 -3.47 24.54
CA GLY A 235 0.53 -2.70 25.43
C GLY A 235 0.88 -1.22 25.52
N GLN A 236 1.62 -0.65 24.55
CA GLN A 236 1.86 0.79 24.54
C GLN A 236 0.55 1.55 24.28
N ALA A 237 0.22 2.53 25.12
CA ALA A 237 -0.93 3.41 24.98
C ALA A 237 -0.74 4.43 23.84
N THR A 238 -0.79 3.93 22.60
CA THR A 238 -0.69 4.73 21.37
C THR A 238 -1.89 4.48 20.47
N GLY A 239 -2.57 5.55 20.07
CA GLY A 239 -3.73 5.48 19.19
C GLY A 239 -3.30 5.21 17.75
N VAL A 240 -4.12 4.48 16.99
CA VAL A 240 -3.88 4.20 15.57
C VAL A 240 -5.01 4.70 14.68
N VAL A 241 -4.67 5.10 13.46
CA VAL A 241 -5.63 5.61 12.49
C VAL A 241 -5.44 4.92 11.14
N ASP A 242 -6.41 4.09 10.74
CA ASP A 242 -6.57 3.54 9.39
C ASP A 242 -7.80 4.12 8.69
N GLY A 243 -8.12 3.63 7.48
CA GLY A 243 -9.31 4.08 6.75
C GLY A 243 -10.64 3.78 7.47
N ASN A 244 -10.67 2.79 8.36
CA ASN A 244 -11.84 2.50 9.20
C ASN A 244 -11.97 3.50 10.34
N VAL A 245 -10.90 3.73 11.09
CA VAL A 245 -10.85 4.67 12.20
C VAL A 245 -11.06 6.11 11.72
N VAL A 246 -10.49 6.53 10.59
CA VAL A 246 -10.78 7.84 9.95
C VAL A 246 -12.29 8.02 9.82
N ARG A 247 -12.98 7.02 9.25
CA ARG A 247 -14.42 7.11 9.02
C ARG A 247 -15.23 7.15 10.31
N VAL A 248 -14.86 6.33 11.30
CA VAL A 248 -15.49 6.33 12.62
C VAL A 248 -15.33 7.69 13.29
N LEU A 249 -14.10 8.19 13.42
CA LEU A 249 -13.82 9.47 14.09
C LEU A 249 -14.44 10.66 13.35
N CYS A 250 -14.37 10.69 12.02
CA CYS A 250 -15.04 11.74 11.24
C CYS A 250 -16.55 11.77 11.47
N ARG A 251 -17.21 10.62 11.65
CA ARG A 251 -18.66 10.58 11.95
C ARG A 251 -18.93 10.93 13.41
N VAL A 252 -18.18 10.35 14.34
CA VAL A 252 -18.36 10.56 15.78
C VAL A 252 -18.16 12.03 16.15
N ARG A 253 -17.24 12.73 15.47
CA ARG A 253 -16.95 14.16 15.71
C ARG A 253 -17.42 15.08 14.58
N ALA A 254 -18.22 14.58 13.63
CA ALA A 254 -18.76 15.34 12.49
C ALA A 254 -17.69 16.17 11.73
N ILE A 255 -16.51 15.58 11.50
CA ILE A 255 -15.42 16.18 10.70
C ILE A 255 -15.71 15.90 9.22
N GLY A 256 -16.07 16.95 8.50
CA GLY A 256 -16.49 16.90 7.10
C GLY A 256 -15.41 17.29 6.09
N ALA A 257 -14.36 17.98 6.54
CA ALA A 257 -13.23 18.36 5.71
C ALA A 257 -12.47 17.13 5.16
N ASP A 258 -11.68 17.36 4.10
CA ASP A 258 -10.94 16.28 3.43
C ASP A 258 -9.97 15.57 4.41
N PRO A 259 -10.15 14.26 4.67
CA PRO A 259 -9.29 13.50 5.56
C PRO A 259 -7.86 13.33 5.02
N SER A 260 -7.62 13.66 3.75
CA SER A 260 -6.27 13.67 3.17
C SER A 260 -5.48 14.93 3.49
N SER A 261 -6.13 15.98 4.01
CA SER A 261 -5.45 17.21 4.43
C SER A 261 -4.59 16.98 5.68
N THR A 262 -3.44 17.66 5.74
CA THR A 262 -2.49 17.54 6.86
C THR A 262 -3.16 17.86 8.20
N LEU A 263 -3.95 18.93 8.24
CA LEU A 263 -4.67 19.35 9.46
C LEU A 263 -5.64 18.26 9.93
N VAL A 264 -6.56 17.80 9.07
CA VAL A 264 -7.55 16.79 9.45
C VAL A 264 -6.85 15.50 9.87
N SER A 265 -5.82 15.08 9.13
CA SER A 265 -5.03 13.91 9.50
C SER A 265 -4.43 14.05 10.91
N GLN A 266 -3.77 15.17 11.22
CA GLN A 266 -3.21 15.43 12.55
C GLN A 266 -4.29 15.41 13.64
N GLN A 267 -5.44 16.03 13.39
CA GLN A 267 -6.56 16.04 14.34
C GLN A 267 -7.12 14.63 14.59
N LEU A 268 -7.29 13.81 13.55
CA LEU A 268 -7.74 12.43 13.71
C LEU A 268 -6.75 11.59 14.53
N TRP A 269 -5.45 11.78 14.32
CA TRP A 269 -4.41 11.14 15.13
C TRP A 269 -4.42 11.63 16.58
N SER A 270 -4.66 12.92 16.82
CA SER A 270 -4.80 13.49 18.16
C SER A 270 -6.01 12.89 18.90
N LEU A 271 -7.16 12.83 18.24
CA LEU A 271 -8.38 12.19 18.78
C LEU A 271 -8.15 10.71 19.10
N ALA A 272 -7.50 9.96 18.20
CA ALA A 272 -7.18 8.56 18.45
C ALA A 272 -6.25 8.40 19.67
N GLN A 273 -5.26 9.29 19.82
CA GLN A 273 -4.34 9.27 20.97
C GLN A 273 -5.03 9.69 22.28
N GLN A 274 -6.01 10.59 22.23
CA GLN A 274 -6.82 10.95 23.39
C GLN A 274 -7.73 9.80 23.82
N LEU A 275 -8.32 9.09 22.84
CA LEU A 275 -9.31 8.05 23.10
C LEU A 275 -8.71 6.70 23.46
N VAL A 276 -7.49 6.37 23.02
CA VAL A 276 -6.89 5.06 23.27
C VAL A 276 -6.95 4.70 24.75
N ASP A 277 -7.44 3.51 25.06
CA ASP A 277 -7.56 3.06 26.44
C ASP A 277 -6.16 2.80 27.05
N PRO A 278 -5.83 3.37 28.21
CA PRO A 278 -4.51 3.18 28.82
C PRO A 278 -4.25 1.73 29.29
N ALA A 279 -5.29 0.97 29.65
CA ALA A 279 -5.16 -0.38 30.16
C ALA A 279 -5.21 -1.44 29.05
N ARG A 280 -6.00 -1.22 28.01
CA ARG A 280 -6.23 -2.13 26.88
C ARG A 280 -6.03 -1.44 25.52
N PRO A 281 -4.87 -0.83 25.25
CA PRO A 281 -4.69 -0.03 24.03
C PRO A 281 -4.75 -0.86 22.75
N GLY A 282 -4.24 -2.10 22.78
CA GLY A 282 -4.33 -3.04 21.67
C GLY A 282 -5.77 -3.40 21.31
N ASP A 283 -6.58 -3.77 22.30
CA ASP A 283 -8.00 -4.10 22.09
C ASP A 283 -8.79 -2.87 21.66
N PHE A 284 -8.54 -1.70 22.26
CA PHE A 284 -9.20 -0.47 21.87
C PHE A 284 -8.96 -0.13 20.40
N ASN A 285 -7.71 -0.20 19.95
CA ASN A 285 -7.34 0.07 18.57
C ASN A 285 -8.00 -0.93 17.61
N GLN A 286 -7.99 -2.23 17.95
CA GLN A 286 -8.68 -3.25 17.16
C GLN A 286 -10.20 -3.07 17.16
N ALA A 287 -10.80 -2.65 18.27
CA ALA A 287 -12.23 -2.37 18.39
C ALA A 287 -12.66 -1.20 17.50
N ALA A 288 -11.87 -0.12 17.47
CA ALA A 288 -12.14 1.02 16.59
C ALA A 288 -12.09 0.62 15.10
N MET A 289 -11.12 -0.21 14.72
CA MET A 289 -11.04 -0.77 13.36
C MET A 289 -12.22 -1.70 13.06
N GLU A 290 -12.56 -2.59 14.00
CA GLU A 290 -13.66 -3.54 13.88
C GLU A 290 -15.00 -2.82 13.71
N LEU A 291 -15.24 -1.78 14.51
CA LEU A 291 -16.43 -0.94 14.44
C LEU A 291 -16.56 -0.33 13.05
N GLY A 292 -15.48 0.24 12.51
CA GLY A 292 -15.48 0.75 11.15
C GLY A 292 -15.74 -0.35 10.11
N ALA A 293 -15.12 -1.52 10.28
CA ALA A 293 -15.22 -2.61 9.31
C ALA A 293 -16.62 -3.27 9.26
N THR A 294 -17.33 -3.34 10.39
CA THR A 294 -18.54 -4.17 10.53
C THR A 294 -19.82 -3.38 10.73
N VAL A 295 -19.78 -2.25 11.45
CA VAL A 295 -20.96 -1.47 11.82
C VAL A 295 -20.97 -0.11 11.10
N CYS A 296 -19.94 0.69 11.32
CA CYS A 296 -19.78 2.03 10.77
C CYS A 296 -19.18 1.95 9.36
N THR A 297 -19.83 1.21 8.45
CA THR A 297 -19.33 0.90 7.10
C THR A 297 -19.38 2.11 6.15
N PRO A 298 -18.66 2.08 5.00
CA PRO A 298 -18.66 3.19 4.05
C PRO A 298 -20.04 3.54 3.49
N GLN A 299 -20.90 2.54 3.29
CA GLN A 299 -22.25 2.71 2.76
C GLN A 299 -23.23 1.95 3.65
N ARG A 300 -24.35 2.61 4.00
CA ARG A 300 -25.41 2.05 4.87
C ARG A 300 -24.86 1.51 6.20
N PRO A 301 -24.26 2.37 7.05
CA PRO A 301 -23.82 1.97 8.37
C PRO A 301 -24.99 1.56 9.26
N LEU A 302 -24.74 0.58 10.13
CA LEU A 302 -25.73 0.00 11.05
C LEU A 302 -25.85 0.85 12.33
N CYS A 303 -26.24 2.12 12.19
CA CYS A 303 -26.20 3.08 13.30
C CYS A 303 -27.01 2.64 14.52
N SER A 304 -28.14 1.95 14.33
CA SER A 304 -29.00 1.45 15.41
C SER A 304 -28.37 0.33 16.26
N GLN A 305 -27.32 -0.32 15.74
CA GLN A 305 -26.55 -1.36 16.43
C GLN A 305 -25.18 -0.84 16.89
N CYS A 306 -24.92 0.47 16.71
CA CYS A 306 -23.62 1.03 17.02
C CYS A 306 -23.47 1.27 18.53
N PRO A 307 -22.43 0.72 19.19
CA PRO A 307 -22.25 0.86 20.63
C PRO A 307 -22.00 2.30 21.08
N VAL A 308 -21.51 3.15 20.18
CA VAL A 308 -21.18 4.55 20.45
C VAL A 308 -22.18 5.52 19.78
N GLN A 309 -23.40 5.06 19.47
CA GLN A 309 -24.39 5.86 18.76
C GLN A 309 -24.78 7.15 19.49
N SER A 310 -24.88 7.12 20.82
CA SER A 310 -25.24 8.26 21.67
C SER A 310 -24.19 9.38 21.62
N LEU A 311 -22.93 9.03 21.40
CA LEU A 311 -21.79 9.95 21.30
C LEU A 311 -21.51 10.41 19.86
N CYS A 312 -22.28 9.94 18.88
CA CYS A 312 -21.99 10.18 17.48
C CYS A 312 -22.66 11.46 16.97
N ARG A 313 -21.87 12.52 16.79
CA ARG A 313 -22.37 13.83 16.33
C ARG A 313 -23.02 13.78 14.95
N ALA A 314 -22.49 12.97 14.02
CA ALA A 314 -23.13 12.78 12.72
C ALA A 314 -24.51 12.14 12.85
N ARG A 315 -24.70 11.21 13.79
CA ARG A 315 -25.99 10.55 14.02
C ARG A 315 -27.00 11.54 14.62
N GLN A 316 -26.61 12.28 15.65
CA GLN A 316 -27.43 13.34 16.25
C GLN A 316 -27.86 14.38 15.21
N ARG A 317 -26.96 14.76 14.29
CA ARG A 317 -27.30 15.65 13.17
C ARG A 317 -28.36 15.05 12.25
N VAL A 318 -28.24 13.78 11.86
CA VAL A 318 -29.25 13.12 11.03
C VAL A 318 -30.61 13.07 11.73
N GLU A 319 -30.64 12.77 13.02
CA GLU A 319 -31.89 12.75 13.81
C GLU A 319 -32.54 14.13 13.89
N ARG A 320 -31.74 15.18 14.11
CA ARG A 320 -32.21 16.58 14.06
C ARG A 320 -32.81 16.94 12.70
N GLU A 321 -32.12 16.63 11.61
CA GLU A 321 -32.59 16.90 10.24
C GLU A 321 -33.87 16.14 9.91
N GLN A 322 -34.02 14.91 10.41
CA GLN A 322 -35.25 14.12 10.27
C GLN A 322 -36.42 14.75 11.05
N LEU A 323 -36.18 15.21 12.28
CA LEU A 323 -37.19 15.89 13.10
C LEU A 323 -37.63 17.23 12.49
N LEU A 324 -36.69 17.99 11.94
CA LEU A 324 -36.97 19.24 11.22
C LEU A 324 -37.80 18.98 9.96
N ALA A 325 -37.50 17.90 9.23
CA ALA A 325 -38.29 17.49 8.06
C ALA A 325 -39.71 17.00 8.42
N SER A 326 -39.95 16.53 9.66
CA SER A 326 -41.24 16.00 10.10
C SER A 326 -42.14 16.99 10.87
N GLN A 327 -41.73 18.25 11.07
CA GLN A 327 -42.48 19.32 11.77
C GLN A 327 -43.13 18.92 13.12
N SER A 328 -42.31 18.76 14.16
CA SER A 328 -42.74 18.88 15.56
C SER A 328 -41.68 19.66 16.36
N LEU A 329 -41.94 20.93 16.68
CA LEU A 329 -41.09 21.78 17.54
C LEU A 329 -41.81 22.00 18.89
N PRO A 330 -41.06 22.04 20.01
CA PRO A 330 -40.47 23.31 20.45
C PRO A 330 -38.94 23.28 20.43
N GLY A 331 -38.36 24.42 20.05
CA GLY A 331 -36.92 24.62 20.07
C GLY A 331 -36.34 24.61 21.49
N SER A 332 -35.25 23.87 21.66
CA SER A 332 -34.18 24.28 22.54
C SER A 332 -32.98 24.66 21.67
N PRO A 333 -32.53 25.93 21.67
CA PRO A 333 -31.24 26.28 21.10
C PRO A 333 -30.18 25.88 22.13
N ASP A 334 -29.69 24.65 22.07
CA ASP A 334 -28.51 24.26 22.84
C ASP A 334 -27.29 24.14 21.93
N VAL A 335 -26.67 25.31 21.79
CA VAL A 335 -25.25 25.65 21.85
C VAL A 335 -24.25 24.71 21.17
N GLU A 336 -23.64 25.28 20.14
CA GLU A 336 -22.49 24.82 19.35
C GLU A 336 -22.78 23.76 18.28
N GLU A 337 -23.72 24.04 17.38
CA GLU A 337 -23.37 23.83 15.97
C GLU A 337 -22.19 24.78 15.68
N CYS A 338 -21.06 24.32 15.12
CA CYS A 338 -19.95 25.19 14.71
C CYS A 338 -20.55 26.47 14.10
N ALA A 339 -20.47 27.60 14.82
CA ALA A 339 -21.37 28.73 14.63
C ALA A 339 -21.65 28.94 13.12
N PRO A 340 -22.93 28.89 12.66
CA PRO A 340 -23.27 28.85 11.23
C PRO A 340 -22.69 29.99 10.37
N ASN A 341 -22.07 31.00 10.99
CA ASN A 341 -21.62 32.23 10.37
C ASN A 341 -20.10 32.45 10.31
N THR A 342 -19.24 31.48 10.60
CA THR A 342 -17.79 31.75 10.46
C THR A 342 -17.20 31.34 9.12
N GLY A 343 -17.62 30.25 8.47
CA GLY A 343 -16.90 29.76 7.27
C GLY A 343 -15.40 29.51 7.49
N GLN A 344 -14.93 29.55 8.75
CA GLN A 344 -13.53 29.55 9.16
C GLN A 344 -13.13 28.21 9.79
N CYS A 345 -14.08 27.34 10.15
CA CYS A 345 -13.75 26.05 10.73
C CYS A 345 -13.20 25.10 9.66
N GLN A 346 -11.90 24.84 9.73
CA GLN A 346 -11.16 24.00 8.76
C GLN A 346 -11.48 22.50 8.87
N LEU A 347 -12.31 22.07 9.84
CA LEU A 347 -12.75 20.69 10.01
C LEU A 347 -14.18 20.43 9.52
N CYS A 348 -14.99 21.48 9.38
CA CYS A 348 -16.34 21.36 8.82
C CYS A 348 -16.29 21.00 7.34
N ALA A 349 -17.38 20.45 6.82
CA ALA A 349 -17.52 20.27 5.37
C ALA A 349 -17.47 21.65 4.69
N PRO A 350 -16.76 21.78 3.55
CA PRO A 350 -16.71 23.05 2.83
C PRO A 350 -18.12 23.47 2.37
N PRO A 351 -18.45 24.78 2.37
CA PRO A 351 -19.78 25.26 1.96
C PRO A 351 -20.20 24.84 0.55
N THR A 352 -19.23 24.52 -0.32
CA THR A 352 -19.44 24.03 -1.69
C THR A 352 -20.01 22.62 -1.76
N GLU A 353 -20.01 21.86 -0.67
CA GLU A 353 -20.58 20.50 -0.60
C GLU A 353 -21.75 20.47 0.40
N PRO A 354 -22.95 20.90 -0.02
CA PRO A 354 -24.11 21.01 0.86
C PRO A 354 -24.55 19.63 1.37
N TRP A 355 -25.19 19.63 2.53
CA TRP A 355 -25.73 18.42 3.16
C TRP A 355 -26.63 17.63 2.21
N ASP A 356 -26.37 16.32 2.07
CA ASP A 356 -27.21 15.42 1.28
C ASP A 356 -28.01 14.51 2.23
N GLN A 357 -29.32 14.73 2.30
CA GLN A 357 -30.22 13.98 3.18
C GLN A 357 -30.22 12.47 2.87
N THR A 358 -29.92 12.06 1.63
CA THR A 358 -29.93 10.64 1.22
C THR A 358 -28.74 9.85 1.78
N LEU A 359 -27.65 10.54 2.13
CA LEU A 359 -26.42 9.91 2.64
C LEU A 359 -26.46 9.69 4.15
N GLY A 360 -27.30 10.44 4.90
CA GLY A 360 -27.34 10.40 6.36
C GLY A 360 -25.95 10.66 6.98
N VAL A 361 -25.47 9.77 7.84
CA VAL A 361 -24.13 9.92 8.46
C VAL A 361 -22.98 9.76 7.44
N ALA A 362 -23.25 9.22 6.25
CA ALA A 362 -22.25 9.07 5.19
C ALA A 362 -21.91 10.40 4.49
N ASN A 363 -22.52 11.52 4.90
CA ASN A 363 -21.99 12.86 4.62
C ASN A 363 -20.59 13.07 5.22
N PHE A 364 -20.17 12.25 6.19
CA PHE A 364 -18.85 12.30 6.83
C PHE A 364 -18.05 11.00 6.65
N PRO A 365 -16.73 11.08 6.32
CA PRO A 365 -16.05 12.25 5.74
C PRO A 365 -16.46 12.48 4.28
N ARG A 366 -16.34 13.72 3.79
CA ARG A 366 -16.50 14.00 2.35
C ARG A 366 -15.34 13.41 1.57
N LYS A 367 -15.65 12.71 0.46
CA LYS A 367 -14.63 12.04 -0.35
C LYS A 367 -13.96 13.05 -1.27
N ALA A 368 -12.65 13.22 -1.13
CA ALA A 368 -11.85 13.86 -2.16
C ALA A 368 -11.94 13.12 -3.51
N SER A 369 -11.99 13.88 -4.60
CA SER A 369 -11.91 13.33 -5.95
C SER A 369 -10.51 12.73 -6.20
N ARG A 370 -10.46 11.60 -6.92
CA ARG A 370 -9.19 10.94 -7.26
C ARG A 370 -8.79 11.25 -8.69
N ARG A 371 -7.52 11.58 -8.91
CA ARG A 371 -6.95 11.73 -10.26
C ARG A 371 -7.00 10.41 -11.02
N PRO A 372 -7.22 10.41 -12.34
CA PRO A 372 -7.19 9.20 -13.15
C PRO A 372 -5.77 8.57 -13.14
N PRO A 373 -5.66 7.23 -13.18
CA PRO A 373 -4.37 6.56 -13.33
C PRO A 373 -3.70 6.93 -14.66
N ARG A 374 -2.36 6.92 -14.68
CA ARG A 374 -1.61 7.12 -15.94
C ARG A 374 -1.76 5.90 -16.85
N GLU A 375 -1.76 6.10 -18.15
CA GLU A 375 -1.84 5.00 -19.12
C GLU A 375 -0.44 4.64 -19.64
N GLU A 376 -0.12 3.34 -19.68
CA GLU A 376 1.15 2.81 -20.18
C GLU A 376 0.89 1.64 -21.14
N CYS A 377 1.79 1.42 -22.11
CA CYS A 377 1.71 0.30 -23.06
C CYS A 377 3.03 -0.49 -23.06
N SER A 378 2.95 -1.81 -23.21
CA SER A 378 4.12 -2.70 -23.30
C SER A 378 3.87 -3.84 -24.28
N ALA A 379 4.86 -4.16 -25.10
CA ALA A 379 4.84 -5.35 -25.95
C ALA A 379 5.46 -6.52 -25.17
N ILE A 380 4.79 -7.67 -25.13
CA ILE A 380 5.19 -8.84 -24.34
C ILE A 380 5.12 -10.10 -25.20
N CYS A 381 6.07 -11.03 -25.05
CA CYS A 381 6.11 -12.25 -25.85
C CYS A 381 6.19 -13.52 -25.02
N VAL A 382 5.27 -14.45 -25.27
CA VAL A 382 5.42 -15.84 -24.80
C VAL A 382 6.28 -16.60 -25.79
N LEU A 383 7.53 -16.84 -25.39
CA LEU A 383 8.50 -17.62 -26.16
C LEU A 383 8.44 -19.08 -25.69
N GLU A 384 8.08 -19.99 -26.59
CA GLU A 384 7.94 -21.43 -26.30
C GLU A 384 8.96 -22.27 -27.08
N GLN A 385 9.50 -23.30 -26.44
CA GLN A 385 10.22 -24.42 -27.05
C GLN A 385 9.34 -25.67 -26.97
N PRO A 386 8.54 -25.99 -28.01
CA PRO A 386 7.54 -27.05 -27.95
C PRO A 386 8.14 -28.45 -27.82
N ARG A 387 9.35 -28.65 -28.36
CA ARG A 387 10.05 -29.95 -28.42
C ARG A 387 11.26 -30.03 -27.48
N ALA A 388 11.26 -29.29 -26.39
CA ALA A 388 12.35 -29.36 -25.40
C ALA A 388 12.35 -30.72 -24.67
N ARG A 389 13.52 -31.15 -24.18
CA ARG A 389 13.63 -32.36 -23.34
C ARG A 389 12.77 -32.19 -22.08
N GLY A 390 11.83 -33.11 -21.89
CA GLY A 390 10.87 -33.06 -20.78
C GLY A 390 9.58 -32.28 -21.06
N GLY A 391 9.28 -31.96 -22.33
CA GLY A 391 8.03 -31.31 -22.74
C GLY A 391 8.19 -29.84 -23.09
N ALA A 392 7.08 -29.20 -23.47
CA ALA A 392 7.08 -27.80 -23.89
C ALA A 392 7.53 -26.87 -22.74
N ARG A 393 8.48 -25.98 -23.04
CA ARG A 393 9.01 -25.00 -22.09
C ARG A 393 8.78 -23.58 -22.56
N ILE A 394 8.55 -22.68 -21.62
CA ILE A 394 8.37 -21.24 -21.85
C ILE A 394 9.45 -20.44 -21.15
N LEU A 395 9.92 -19.37 -21.79
CA LEU A 395 10.92 -18.48 -21.23
C LEU A 395 10.27 -17.45 -20.30
N LEU A 396 10.77 -17.36 -19.08
CA LEU A 396 10.54 -16.23 -18.19
C LEU A 396 11.86 -15.53 -17.87
N VAL A 397 11.75 -14.23 -17.59
CA VAL A 397 12.83 -13.38 -17.11
C VAL A 397 12.45 -12.80 -15.76
N GLN A 398 13.44 -12.60 -14.90
CA GLN A 398 13.25 -12.04 -13.57
C GLN A 398 13.37 -10.53 -13.63
N ARG A 399 12.36 -9.83 -13.09
CA ARG A 399 12.39 -8.37 -12.97
C ARG A 399 13.50 -7.92 -12.01
N PRO A 400 14.08 -6.73 -12.22
CA PRO A 400 15.04 -6.17 -11.28
C PRO A 400 14.52 -6.17 -9.83
N ASN A 401 15.42 -6.25 -8.85
CA ASN A 401 15.06 -6.24 -7.41
C ASN A 401 14.53 -4.89 -6.90
N SER A 402 14.28 -3.93 -7.80
CA SER A 402 13.71 -2.62 -7.49
C SER A 402 12.68 -2.20 -8.54
N GLY A 403 11.78 -1.28 -8.18
CA GLY A 403 10.73 -0.79 -9.07
C GLY A 403 9.44 -1.61 -9.05
N LEU A 404 8.62 -1.44 -10.09
CA LEU A 404 7.32 -2.10 -10.23
C LEU A 404 7.50 -3.62 -10.35
N LEU A 405 6.79 -4.39 -9.51
CA LEU A 405 6.81 -5.86 -9.48
C LEU A 405 8.24 -6.45 -9.31
N ALA A 406 9.06 -5.80 -8.50
CA ALA A 406 10.45 -6.18 -8.25
C ALA A 406 10.64 -7.67 -7.88
N GLY A 407 11.59 -8.33 -8.54
CA GLY A 407 11.95 -9.73 -8.30
C GLY A 407 10.92 -10.78 -8.73
N LEU A 408 9.79 -10.39 -9.32
CA LEU A 408 8.84 -11.33 -9.92
C LEU A 408 9.31 -11.83 -11.28
N TRP A 409 8.87 -13.01 -11.65
CA TRP A 409 9.05 -13.57 -12.98
C TRP A 409 8.00 -12.99 -13.94
N GLU A 410 8.41 -12.68 -15.17
CA GLU A 410 7.55 -12.23 -16.25
C GLU A 410 8.00 -12.77 -17.60
N PHE A 411 7.12 -12.68 -18.60
CA PHE A 411 7.54 -12.91 -19.97
C PHE A 411 8.38 -11.72 -20.45
N PRO A 412 9.38 -11.94 -21.34
CA PRO A 412 10.16 -10.86 -21.92
C PRO A 412 9.24 -9.77 -22.49
N SER A 413 9.47 -8.52 -22.06
CA SER A 413 8.62 -7.39 -22.42
C SER A 413 9.41 -6.10 -22.55
N VAL A 414 8.90 -5.19 -23.37
CA VAL A 414 9.47 -3.86 -23.59
C VAL A 414 8.36 -2.81 -23.56
N THR A 415 8.59 -1.72 -22.83
CA THR A 415 7.68 -0.56 -22.82
C THR A 415 7.72 0.14 -24.17
N VAL A 416 6.55 0.41 -24.74
CA VAL A 416 6.41 0.97 -26.08
C VAL A 416 5.34 2.05 -26.12
N GLU A 417 5.43 2.94 -27.11
CA GLU A 417 4.33 3.85 -27.43
C GLU A 417 3.13 3.07 -28.02
N PRO A 418 1.88 3.51 -27.77
CA PRO A 418 0.67 2.75 -28.12
C PRO A 418 0.50 2.37 -29.60
N SER A 419 1.14 3.08 -30.53
CA SER A 419 0.96 2.89 -31.98
C SER A 419 2.29 2.93 -32.75
N GLY A 420 2.64 1.84 -33.42
CA GLY A 420 3.68 1.84 -34.46
C GLY A 420 4.36 0.50 -34.76
N GLN A 421 4.87 0.33 -35.98
CA GLN A 421 5.73 -0.79 -36.40
C GLN A 421 7.00 -0.94 -35.54
N CYS A 422 7.38 0.10 -34.79
CA CYS A 422 8.50 0.09 -33.85
C CYS A 422 8.34 -0.93 -32.71
N GLN A 423 7.11 -1.32 -32.35
CA GLN A 423 6.84 -2.29 -31.27
C GLN A 423 7.45 -3.67 -31.57
N HIS A 424 7.25 -4.16 -32.79
CA HIS A 424 7.72 -5.47 -33.23
C HIS A 424 9.25 -5.54 -33.21
N LYS A 425 9.93 -4.50 -33.70
CA LYS A 425 11.40 -4.42 -33.73
C LYS A 425 11.98 -4.34 -32.33
N ALA A 426 11.41 -3.50 -31.46
CA ALA A 426 11.87 -3.35 -30.07
C ALA A 426 11.71 -4.66 -29.28
N LEU A 427 10.57 -5.34 -29.43
CA LEU A 427 10.31 -6.61 -28.75
C LEU A 427 11.25 -7.72 -29.25
N LEU A 428 11.51 -7.79 -30.56
CA LEU A 428 12.47 -8.76 -31.10
C LEU A 428 13.88 -8.53 -30.57
N GLN A 429 14.32 -7.27 -30.47
CA GLN A 429 15.62 -6.93 -29.91
C GLN A 429 15.71 -7.33 -28.43
N GLU A 430 14.66 -7.08 -27.64
CA GLU A 430 14.58 -7.51 -26.25
C GLU A 430 14.68 -9.04 -26.14
N LEU A 431 13.90 -9.77 -26.94
CA LEU A 431 13.92 -11.24 -26.95
C LEU A 431 15.30 -11.80 -27.32
N GLN A 432 15.98 -11.18 -28.30
CA GLN A 432 17.30 -11.60 -28.72
C GLN A 432 18.37 -11.42 -27.63
N SER A 433 18.18 -10.47 -26.72
CA SER A 433 19.07 -10.28 -25.56
C SER A 433 18.97 -11.42 -24.55
N TRP A 434 17.83 -12.10 -24.48
CA TRP A 434 17.55 -13.18 -23.54
C TRP A 434 17.72 -14.59 -24.12
N ALA A 435 17.38 -14.77 -25.40
CA ALA A 435 17.32 -16.08 -26.04
C ALA A 435 18.32 -16.28 -27.18
N GLY A 436 19.16 -15.28 -27.47
CA GLY A 436 20.06 -15.29 -28.63
C GLY A 436 19.35 -14.95 -29.95
N PRO A 437 19.97 -15.21 -31.11
CA PRO A 437 19.38 -14.88 -32.41
C PRO A 437 18.03 -15.60 -32.64
N LEU A 438 17.01 -14.84 -33.06
CA LEU A 438 15.64 -15.32 -33.24
C LEU A 438 15.10 -15.01 -34.64
N PRO A 439 14.27 -15.88 -35.24
CA PRO A 439 13.65 -15.65 -36.55
C PRO A 439 12.57 -14.56 -36.45
N ALA A 440 12.86 -13.39 -37.01
CA ALA A 440 11.96 -12.23 -36.99
C ALA A 440 10.58 -12.49 -37.61
N THR A 441 10.49 -13.40 -38.58
CA THR A 441 9.29 -13.64 -39.41
C THR A 441 8.19 -14.44 -38.72
N ARG A 442 8.43 -14.98 -37.51
CA ARG A 442 7.49 -15.88 -36.82
C ARG A 442 6.84 -15.27 -35.57
N LEU A 443 7.13 -14.01 -35.26
CA LEU A 443 6.52 -13.33 -34.11
C LEU A 443 5.08 -12.93 -34.46
N GLN A 444 4.10 -13.56 -33.81
CA GLN A 444 2.67 -13.35 -34.09
C GLN A 444 2.02 -12.51 -33.00
N HIS A 445 1.22 -11.50 -33.37
CA HIS A 445 0.38 -10.77 -32.43
C HIS A 445 -0.89 -11.58 -32.13
N LEU A 446 -1.15 -11.82 -30.85
CA LEU A 446 -2.22 -12.70 -30.38
C LEU A 446 -3.39 -11.95 -29.73
N GLY A 447 -3.19 -10.67 -29.39
CA GLY A 447 -4.21 -9.82 -28.78
C GLY A 447 -3.66 -8.86 -27.73
N GLN A 448 -4.53 -8.39 -26.85
CA GLN A 448 -4.17 -7.42 -25.82
C GLN A 448 -4.72 -7.80 -24.43
N VAL A 449 -3.99 -7.42 -23.39
CA VAL A 449 -4.38 -7.56 -21.99
C VAL A 449 -4.25 -6.23 -21.28
N VAL A 450 -5.36 -5.71 -20.73
CA VAL A 450 -5.34 -4.51 -19.89
C VAL A 450 -5.26 -4.93 -18.42
N HIS A 451 -4.31 -4.34 -17.69
CA HIS A 451 -4.10 -4.54 -16.27
C HIS A 451 -4.04 -3.20 -15.53
N THR A 452 -4.90 -3.03 -14.53
CA THR A 452 -5.01 -1.78 -13.76
C THR A 452 -4.35 -1.93 -12.39
N PHE A 453 -3.31 -1.15 -12.17
CA PHE A 453 -2.75 -0.82 -10.86
C PHE A 453 -3.42 0.46 -10.32
N SER A 454 -3.24 0.78 -9.04
CA SER A 454 -3.84 1.99 -8.44
C SER A 454 -3.43 3.31 -9.11
N HIS A 455 -2.23 3.35 -9.68
CA HIS A 455 -1.63 4.55 -10.26
C HIS A 455 -1.28 4.40 -11.75
N ILE A 456 -1.48 3.21 -12.34
CA ILE A 456 -1.14 2.89 -13.72
C ILE A 456 -2.21 1.98 -14.32
N LYS A 457 -2.65 2.27 -15.54
CA LYS A 457 -3.40 1.35 -16.38
C LYS A 457 -2.46 0.88 -17.50
N LEU A 458 -1.96 -0.34 -17.37
CA LEU A 458 -0.96 -0.93 -18.26
C LEU A 458 -1.63 -1.84 -19.30
N THR A 459 -1.40 -1.56 -20.58
CA THR A 459 -1.88 -2.36 -21.70
C THR A 459 -0.73 -3.20 -22.26
N TYR A 460 -0.88 -4.51 -22.22
CA TYR A 460 0.06 -5.47 -22.81
C TYR A 460 -0.40 -5.84 -24.22
N GLN A 461 0.43 -5.59 -25.23
CA GLN A 461 0.29 -6.17 -26.57
C GLN A 461 0.97 -7.54 -26.57
N VAL A 462 0.18 -8.61 -26.69
CA VAL A 462 0.63 -9.99 -26.48
C VAL A 462 1.08 -10.59 -27.81
N TYR A 463 2.30 -11.10 -27.82
CA TYR A 463 2.88 -11.82 -28.94
C TYR A 463 3.23 -13.26 -28.56
N GLY A 464 3.27 -14.15 -29.54
CA GLY A 464 3.74 -15.52 -29.41
C GLY A 464 4.86 -15.82 -30.38
N LEU A 465 5.84 -16.62 -29.95
CA LEU A 465 6.89 -17.16 -30.79
C LEU A 465 7.22 -18.59 -30.34
N ALA A 466 7.12 -19.55 -31.26
CA ALA A 466 7.53 -20.93 -31.03
C ALA A 466 8.86 -21.21 -31.74
N LEU A 467 9.84 -21.74 -31.00
CA LEU A 467 11.16 -22.10 -31.52
C LEU A 467 11.15 -23.53 -32.05
N GLU A 468 11.78 -23.74 -33.21
CA GLU A 468 12.06 -25.08 -33.72
C GLU A 468 13.28 -25.69 -33.00
N GLY A 469 13.31 -27.02 -32.88
CA GLY A 469 14.20 -27.74 -31.96
C GLY A 469 15.70 -27.45 -32.10
N GLN A 470 16.42 -27.62 -30.97
CA GLN A 470 17.87 -27.44 -30.79
C GLN A 470 18.45 -26.04 -31.06
N THR A 471 17.67 -24.95 -31.01
CA THR A 471 18.29 -23.63 -30.92
C THR A 471 19.13 -23.58 -29.64
N PRO A 472 20.46 -23.39 -29.69
CA PRO A 472 21.28 -23.27 -28.50
C PRO A 472 20.90 -21.97 -27.81
N VAL A 473 20.06 -22.06 -26.79
CA VAL A 473 19.67 -20.90 -26.01
C VAL A 473 20.63 -20.81 -24.83
N THR A 474 21.57 -19.88 -24.91
CA THR A 474 22.25 -19.39 -23.71
C THR A 474 21.17 -18.82 -22.79
N THR A 475 21.09 -19.34 -21.57
CA THR A 475 20.16 -18.81 -20.56
C THR A 475 20.97 -17.87 -19.67
N PRO A 476 21.00 -16.56 -19.97
CA PRO A 476 21.73 -15.61 -19.15
C PRO A 476 21.17 -15.57 -17.73
N SER A 477 21.98 -15.08 -16.79
CA SER A 477 21.54 -14.86 -15.40
C SER A 477 20.28 -14.00 -15.38
N GLY A 478 19.24 -14.47 -14.67
CA GLY A 478 17.94 -13.80 -14.60
C GLY A 478 16.91 -14.30 -15.64
N ALA A 479 17.24 -15.30 -16.46
CA ALA A 479 16.27 -16.00 -17.30
C ALA A 479 16.11 -17.46 -16.87
N ARG A 480 14.92 -18.04 -17.07
CA ARG A 480 14.67 -19.47 -16.82
C ARG A 480 13.61 -20.01 -17.78
N TRP A 481 13.87 -21.21 -18.28
CA TRP A 481 12.90 -22.00 -19.02
C TRP A 481 12.07 -22.83 -18.03
N LEU A 482 10.75 -22.65 -18.05
CA LEU A 482 9.81 -23.34 -17.18
C LEU A 482 8.83 -24.18 -17.99
N THR A 483 8.41 -25.31 -17.44
CA THR A 483 7.22 -26.02 -17.90
C THR A 483 5.95 -25.21 -17.60
N ARG A 484 4.83 -25.60 -18.20
CA ARG A 484 3.52 -24.97 -17.94
C ARG A 484 3.11 -25.14 -16.47
N GLU A 485 3.39 -26.29 -15.87
CA GLU A 485 3.11 -26.56 -14.46
C GLU A 485 3.94 -25.67 -13.54
N GLU A 486 5.25 -25.56 -13.80
CA GLU A 486 6.14 -24.68 -13.04
C GLU A 486 5.67 -23.21 -13.12
N PHE A 487 5.21 -22.74 -14.30
CA PHE A 487 4.68 -21.39 -14.46
C PHE A 487 3.50 -21.09 -13.52
N HIS A 488 2.61 -22.05 -13.31
CA HIS A 488 1.47 -21.86 -12.41
C HIS A 488 1.88 -21.70 -10.94
N THR A 489 2.99 -22.32 -10.55
CA THR A 489 3.59 -22.21 -9.21
C THR A 489 4.59 -21.06 -9.05
N ALA A 490 5.09 -20.51 -10.16
CA ALA A 490 6.06 -19.42 -10.15
C ALA A 490 5.48 -18.12 -9.59
N ALA A 491 6.36 -17.30 -9.01
CA ALA A 491 6.02 -15.97 -8.52
C ALA A 491 5.82 -14.96 -9.66
N VAL A 492 4.71 -15.13 -10.39
CA VAL A 492 4.30 -14.27 -11.51
C VAL A 492 3.11 -13.38 -11.12
N SER A 493 3.00 -12.20 -11.73
CA SER A 493 1.88 -11.31 -11.49
C SER A 493 0.56 -11.87 -12.08
N THR A 494 -0.58 -11.35 -11.60
CA THR A 494 -1.89 -11.71 -12.18
C THR A 494 -2.01 -11.23 -13.64
N ALA A 495 -1.26 -10.21 -14.05
CA ALA A 495 -1.16 -9.80 -15.45
C ALA A 495 -0.49 -10.89 -16.30
N MET A 496 0.61 -11.47 -15.83
CA MET A 496 1.31 -12.55 -16.55
C MET A 496 0.42 -13.79 -16.72
N LYS A 497 -0.37 -14.13 -15.69
CA LYS A 497 -1.37 -15.22 -15.79
C LYS A 497 -2.44 -14.95 -16.86
N LYS A 498 -2.85 -13.68 -17.06
CA LYS A 498 -3.77 -13.29 -18.13
C LYS A 498 -3.11 -13.36 -19.50
N VAL A 499 -1.86 -12.88 -19.62
CA VAL A 499 -1.06 -12.96 -20.86
C VAL A 499 -0.90 -14.41 -21.30
N PHE A 500 -0.53 -15.31 -20.38
CA PHE A 500 -0.38 -16.72 -20.70
C PHE A 500 -1.70 -17.36 -21.16
N ARG A 501 -2.83 -17.02 -20.54
CA ARG A 501 -4.16 -17.48 -20.97
C ARG A 501 -4.51 -17.04 -22.40
N VAL A 502 -4.15 -15.82 -22.80
CA VAL A 502 -4.35 -15.34 -24.18
C VAL A 502 -3.52 -16.18 -25.15
N TYR A 503 -2.28 -16.49 -24.79
CA TYR A 503 -1.41 -17.35 -25.58
C TYR A 503 -1.98 -18.77 -25.74
N GLU A 504 -2.41 -19.40 -24.64
CA GLU A 504 -2.98 -20.75 -24.67
C GLU A 504 -4.24 -20.85 -25.52
N GLY A 505 -5.09 -19.81 -25.53
CA GLY A 505 -6.33 -19.79 -26.31
C GLY A 505 -6.15 -19.73 -27.83
N GLN A 506 -4.94 -19.46 -28.31
CA GLN A 506 -4.62 -19.34 -29.75
C GLN A 506 -3.77 -20.51 -30.29
N GLN A 507 -3.45 -21.51 -29.45
CA GLN A 507 -2.68 -22.68 -29.86
C GLN A 507 -3.53 -23.66 -30.71
N PRO A 508 -3.02 -24.18 -31.84
CA PRO A 508 -3.73 -25.21 -32.62
C PRO A 508 -3.88 -26.50 -31.79
N GLY A 509 -5.11 -26.90 -31.48
CA GLY A 509 -5.42 -28.19 -30.85
C GLY A 509 -6.01 -28.17 -29.43
N THR A 510 -6.08 -27.01 -28.76
CA THR A 510 -6.87 -26.91 -27.52
C THR A 510 -8.36 -26.81 -27.85
N CYS A 511 -9.09 -27.91 -27.63
CA CYS A 511 -10.54 -27.96 -27.80
C CYS A 511 -11.22 -26.77 -27.09
N LYS A 512 -12.00 -26.00 -27.85
CA LYS A 512 -12.87 -24.95 -27.34
C LYS A 512 -13.96 -25.59 -26.48
N SER A 513 -13.72 -25.77 -25.17
CA SER A 513 -14.84 -25.85 -24.23
C SER A 513 -15.43 -24.45 -24.10
N SER A 514 -16.41 -24.16 -24.95
CA SER A 514 -17.20 -22.94 -24.92
C SER A 514 -17.86 -22.79 -23.55
N LYS A 515 -17.30 -21.94 -22.69
CA LYS A 515 -18.09 -21.15 -21.75
C LYS A 515 -17.98 -19.70 -22.16
N ARG A 516 -18.93 -19.29 -23.01
CA ARG A 516 -19.31 -17.90 -23.23
C ARG A 516 -19.53 -17.24 -21.87
N SER A 517 -18.54 -16.53 -21.35
CA SER A 517 -18.77 -15.53 -20.30
C SER A 517 -19.23 -14.26 -21.01
N GLN A 518 -20.54 -14.13 -21.12
CA GLN A 518 -21.22 -12.93 -21.58
C GLN A 518 -20.81 -11.75 -20.69
N VAL A 519 -20.20 -10.76 -21.32
CA VAL A 519 -20.13 -9.39 -20.82
C VAL A 519 -21.55 -8.91 -20.61
N SER A 520 -21.90 -8.49 -19.39
CA SER A 520 -23.20 -7.90 -19.07
C SER A 520 -23.02 -6.53 -18.40
N ILE A 521 -23.67 -5.53 -19.00
CA ILE A 521 -23.99 -4.20 -18.47
C ILE A 521 -25.44 -4.27 -17.94
N PRO A 522 -25.85 -3.48 -16.92
CA PRO A 522 -26.81 -3.92 -15.92
C PRO A 522 -28.26 -3.57 -16.23
N ALA A 523 -29.19 -4.42 -15.79
CA ALA A 523 -30.60 -4.10 -15.65
C ALA A 523 -31.12 -4.51 -14.26
N SER A 524 -31.96 -3.65 -13.71
CA SER A 524 -32.54 -3.68 -12.37
C SER A 524 -33.39 -4.92 -12.08
N ARG A 525 -33.30 -5.50 -10.87
CA ARG A 525 -34.42 -5.79 -9.94
C ARG A 525 -33.91 -6.44 -8.64
N LYS A 526 -34.78 -6.41 -7.62
CA LYS A 526 -34.53 -6.43 -6.16
C LYS A 526 -34.04 -7.79 -5.58
N LYS A 527 -33.34 -7.67 -4.42
CA LYS A 527 -32.82 -8.72 -3.50
C LYS A 527 -33.90 -9.62 -2.87
N PRO A 528 -33.52 -10.74 -2.22
CA PRO A 528 -33.30 -10.70 -0.76
C PRO A 528 -31.86 -11.01 -0.31
N SER A 529 -31.59 -10.74 0.97
CA SER A 529 -30.30 -10.57 1.66
C SER A 529 -29.58 -11.86 2.08
N PRO A 530 -28.23 -11.91 2.01
CA PRO A 530 -27.43 -12.86 2.78
C PRO A 530 -26.40 -12.16 3.67
N GLY A 531 -26.70 -12.06 4.97
CA GLY A 531 -25.70 -11.93 6.02
C GLY A 531 -25.93 -13.13 6.93
N GLN A 532 -25.12 -14.18 6.77
CA GLN A 532 -24.75 -15.22 7.76
C GLN A 532 -24.10 -16.47 7.12
N GLN A 533 -24.09 -16.66 5.78
CA GLN A 533 -23.74 -17.97 5.19
C GLN A 533 -22.31 -18.15 4.64
N ILE A 534 -21.37 -17.25 4.94
CA ILE A 534 -19.97 -17.40 4.47
C ILE A 534 -19.00 -17.25 5.64
N LEU A 535 -19.19 -18.04 6.70
CA LEU A 535 -18.15 -18.26 7.72
C LEU A 535 -18.12 -19.72 8.20
N ASP A 536 -19.27 -20.42 8.22
CA ASP A 536 -19.33 -21.82 8.69
C ASP A 536 -18.78 -22.88 7.71
N SER A 537 -18.66 -22.56 6.42
CA SER A 537 -18.17 -23.50 5.41
C SER A 537 -16.63 -23.65 5.37
N PHE A 538 -15.91 -22.89 6.19
CA PHE A 538 -14.43 -22.88 6.20
C PHE A 538 -13.78 -23.68 7.34
N PHE A 539 -14.54 -24.20 8.32
CA PHE A 539 -13.98 -24.83 9.53
C PHE A 539 -14.25 -26.33 9.73
N ARG A 540 -14.72 -27.09 8.73
CA ARG A 540 -14.79 -28.56 8.88
C ARG A 540 -13.63 -29.26 8.17
N PRO A 541 -12.80 -30.04 8.88
CA PRO A 541 -11.85 -30.94 8.24
C PRO A 541 -12.63 -32.09 7.58
N HIS A 542 -12.38 -32.33 6.29
CA HIS A 542 -12.89 -33.50 5.59
C HIS A 542 -12.17 -34.76 6.09
N ILE A 543 -12.74 -35.43 7.09
CA ILE A 543 -12.45 -36.83 7.37
C ILE A 543 -13.32 -37.65 6.41
N ARG A 544 -12.70 -38.33 5.45
CA ARG A 544 -13.34 -39.40 4.70
C ARG A 544 -13.51 -40.60 5.64
N SER A 545 -14.75 -40.93 6.00
CA SER A 545 -15.08 -42.25 6.50
C SER A 545 -15.64 -43.05 5.33
N ASP A 546 -14.83 -43.96 4.81
CA ASP A 546 -15.33 -45.11 4.05
C ASP A 546 -15.86 -46.11 5.08
N ALA A 547 -17.19 -46.15 5.24
CA ALA A 547 -17.87 -47.23 5.94
C ALA A 547 -18.62 -48.06 4.90
N SER A 548 -17.99 -49.15 4.49
CA SER A 548 -18.61 -50.23 3.75
C SER A 548 -19.69 -50.90 4.61
N ARG A 549 -20.90 -50.97 4.06
CA ARG A 549 -21.99 -51.78 4.59
C ARG A 549 -21.60 -53.25 4.52
N LEU A 550 -21.65 -53.94 5.66
CA LEU A 550 -21.84 -55.39 5.72
C LEU A 550 -23.03 -55.67 6.64
N ASN A 551 -24.14 -56.11 6.02
CA ASN A 551 -25.18 -56.87 6.69
C ASN A 551 -24.62 -58.26 7.01
N GLY A 552 -24.87 -58.75 8.22
CA GLY A 552 -24.50 -60.10 8.63
C GLY A 552 -25.08 -60.45 9.99
N THR A 553 -26.28 -61.02 9.94
CA THR A 553 -27.02 -61.79 10.95
C THR A 553 -26.22 -62.55 12.03
N ALA A 554 -26.86 -62.62 13.20
CA ALA A 554 -27.07 -63.81 14.06
C ALA A 554 -26.43 -63.81 15.46
N GLN A 555 -27.33 -64.02 16.43
CA GLN A 555 -27.22 -64.37 17.86
C GLN A 555 -26.88 -63.26 18.86
#